data_AF-A0A535VFH8-F1
#
_entry.id   AF-A0A535VFH8-F1
#
_cell.length_a   1.000
_cell.length_b   1.000
_cell.length_c   1.000
_cell.angle_alpha   90.00
_cell.angle_beta   90.00
_cell.angle_gamma   90.00
#
_symmetry.space_group_name_H-M   'P 1'
#
loop_
_entity.id
_entity.type
_entity.pdbx_description
1 polymer ?
#
loop_
_entity_poly.entity_id
_entity_poly.type
_entity_poly.pdbx_seq_one_letter_code
_entity_poly.pdbx_strand_id
1 'polypeptide(L)'
;MYSPPPPLSLVAILDPSPDRLAGELHQLQAVVSANATPGEALVVMFLEPSFGATYVVQKGDSLSTIAAAHGLSLAALEAANPQLGPLSGRDWKLIYSGEHVMLPDGAAQDSLVLVSKAPAGPPPPALVRLPTLPANPTDFQRAQYKRGVESANTTNAARIASWQAAAAKATEPWQHEVAAQLNAKAGARVPAAPAPNRGIVSASVEAGLTTLQGLNGRRVLLLLGGGDIGPTAIAQSLANVNLVIANLTDSKASAAWTAAGTKAGAASVSALDAALTQLQLPQVINRET
;
A
#
# COMPACT_ATOMS: atom_id res chain seq x y z
N MET A 1 14.82 14.52 16.99
CA MET A 1 13.57 15.02 16.38
C MET A 1 12.61 13.84 16.32
N TYR A 2 11.32 14.06 16.60
CA TYR A 2 10.33 13.02 16.31
C TYR A 2 10.21 12.90 14.78
N SER A 3 10.40 11.70 14.25
CA SER A 3 10.07 11.40 12.87
C SER A 3 8.80 10.56 12.88
N PRO A 4 7.69 11.03 12.29
CA PRO A 4 6.51 10.19 12.14
C PRO A 4 6.85 8.95 11.31
N PRO A 5 6.08 7.85 11.47
CA PRO A 5 6.29 6.66 10.67
C PRO A 5 6.13 7.00 9.18
N PRO A 6 6.86 6.30 8.29
CA PRO A 6 6.70 6.50 6.86
C PRO A 6 5.24 6.20 6.44
N PRO A 7 4.69 6.94 5.45
CA PRO A 7 3.34 6.70 4.97
C PRO A 7 3.20 5.27 4.42
N LEU A 8 2.01 4.70 4.56
CA LEU A 8 1.67 3.42 3.95
C LEU A 8 1.47 3.59 2.43
N SER A 9 2.05 2.70 1.65
CA SER A 9 1.72 2.48 0.24
C SER A 9 1.11 1.10 0.11
N LEU A 10 -0.22 1.05 0.02
CA LEU A 10 -1.00 -0.18 -0.04
C LEU A 10 -1.50 -0.41 -1.45
N VAL A 11 -1.13 -1.55 -2.03
CA VAL A 11 -1.75 -2.06 -3.25
C VAL A 11 -2.59 -3.28 -2.89
N ALA A 12 -3.90 -3.21 -3.12
CA ALA A 12 -4.84 -4.28 -2.85
C ALA A 12 -5.34 -4.91 -4.15
N ILE A 13 -5.23 -6.23 -4.26
CA ILE A 13 -5.68 -7.03 -5.39
C ILE A 13 -6.93 -7.81 -4.99
N LEU A 14 -8.03 -7.61 -5.72
CA LEU A 14 -9.36 -8.15 -5.42
C LEU A 14 -9.83 -9.14 -6.49
N ASP A 15 -10.63 -10.14 -6.10
CA ASP A 15 -11.34 -11.00 -7.05
C ASP A 15 -12.58 -10.26 -7.60
N PRO A 16 -12.68 -10.03 -8.93
CA PRO A 16 -13.85 -9.39 -9.52
C PRO A 16 -15.14 -10.23 -9.46
N SER A 17 -15.06 -11.50 -9.03
CA SER A 17 -16.22 -12.39 -8.91
C SER A 17 -17.28 -11.81 -7.97
N PRO A 18 -18.57 -11.70 -8.40
CA PRO A 18 -19.62 -11.05 -7.62
C PRO A 18 -19.80 -11.60 -6.20
N ASP A 19 -19.59 -12.90 -6.00
CA ASP A 19 -19.76 -13.57 -4.70
C ASP A 19 -18.68 -13.20 -3.68
N ARG A 20 -17.51 -12.72 -4.13
CA ARG A 20 -16.38 -12.36 -3.27
C ARG A 20 -16.18 -10.86 -3.14
N LEU A 21 -16.36 -10.14 -4.24
CA LEU A 21 -15.98 -8.74 -4.35
C LEU A 21 -16.55 -7.85 -3.23
N ALA A 22 -17.84 -7.97 -2.93
CA ALA A 22 -18.46 -7.15 -1.88
C ALA A 22 -17.82 -7.39 -0.50
N GLY A 23 -17.54 -8.66 -0.17
CA GLY A 23 -16.88 -9.02 1.09
C GLY A 23 -15.43 -8.50 1.16
N GLU A 24 -14.68 -8.62 0.06
CA GLU A 24 -13.30 -8.15 -0.02
C GLU A 24 -13.22 -6.61 0.06
N LEU A 25 -14.14 -5.90 -0.60
CA LEU A 25 -14.24 -4.43 -0.51
C LEU A 25 -14.57 -3.98 0.91
N HIS A 26 -15.46 -4.68 1.62
CA HIS A 26 -15.75 -4.39 3.03
C HIS A 26 -14.54 -4.66 3.94
N GLN A 27 -13.78 -5.73 3.69
CA GLN A 27 -12.53 -6.00 4.42
C GLN A 27 -11.49 -4.88 4.18
N LEU A 28 -11.34 -4.43 2.94
CA LEU A 28 -10.45 -3.32 2.61
C LEU A 28 -10.91 -2.01 3.27
N GLN A 29 -12.22 -1.74 3.27
CA GLN A 29 -12.79 -0.58 3.96
C GLN A 29 -12.46 -0.61 5.46
N ALA A 30 -12.53 -1.78 6.10
CA ALA A 30 -12.13 -1.94 7.50
C ALA A 30 -10.64 -1.64 7.73
N VAL A 31 -9.76 -2.05 6.82
CA VAL A 31 -8.32 -1.72 6.87
C VAL A 31 -8.09 -0.22 6.81
N VAL A 32 -8.71 0.48 5.84
CA VAL A 32 -8.57 1.93 5.66
C VAL A 32 -9.13 2.69 6.87
N SER A 33 -10.26 2.22 7.41
CA SER A 33 -10.92 2.86 8.56
C SER A 33 -10.10 2.70 9.84
N ALA A 34 -9.44 1.56 10.02
CA ALA A 34 -8.67 1.27 11.23
C ALA A 34 -7.26 1.88 11.22
N ASN A 35 -6.63 2.04 10.06
CA ASN A 35 -5.19 2.31 9.96
C ASN A 35 -4.79 3.48 9.08
N ALA A 36 -5.71 4.36 8.68
CA ALA A 36 -5.36 5.48 7.81
C ALA A 36 -4.18 6.28 8.37
N THR A 37 -3.15 6.45 7.54
CA THR A 37 -1.99 7.27 7.87
C THR A 37 -1.91 8.49 6.95
N PRO A 38 -1.40 9.63 7.43
CA PRO A 38 -1.23 10.78 6.56
C PRO A 38 -0.25 10.48 5.42
N GLY A 39 -0.59 10.93 4.21
CA GLY A 39 0.19 10.69 3.01
C GLY A 39 0.13 9.25 2.48
N GLU A 40 -0.75 8.41 3.02
CA GLU A 40 -1.01 7.06 2.52
C GLU A 40 -1.39 7.04 1.04
N ALA A 41 -0.83 6.11 0.28
CA ALA A 41 -1.23 5.83 -1.08
C ALA A 41 -1.98 4.50 -1.12
N LEU A 42 -3.21 4.52 -1.63
CA LEU A 42 -4.05 3.35 -1.81
C LEU A 42 -4.30 3.14 -3.31
N VAL A 43 -3.94 1.96 -3.80
CA VAL A 43 -4.33 1.49 -5.13
C VAL A 43 -5.07 0.18 -4.98
N VAL A 44 -6.25 0.10 -5.57
CA VAL A 44 -7.08 -1.10 -5.57
C VAL A 44 -7.22 -1.55 -7.01
N MET A 45 -6.97 -2.82 -7.25
CA MET A 45 -6.94 -3.40 -8.59
C MET A 45 -7.65 -4.75 -8.60
N PHE A 46 -8.27 -5.09 -9.74
CA PHE A 46 -8.89 -6.40 -9.92
C PHE A 46 -7.89 -7.45 -10.39
N LEU A 47 -8.17 -8.71 -10.07
CA LEU A 47 -7.54 -9.88 -10.66
C LEU A 47 -8.01 -10.04 -12.10
N GLU A 48 -7.31 -9.41 -13.02
CA GLU A 48 -7.62 -9.48 -14.43
C GLU A 48 -6.35 -9.74 -15.26
N PRO A 49 -6.49 -10.40 -16.42
CA PRO A 49 -5.36 -10.63 -17.33
C PRO A 49 -4.84 -9.35 -18.00
N SER A 50 -5.53 -8.23 -17.77
CA SER A 50 -5.49 -6.97 -18.51
C SER A 50 -4.33 -6.03 -18.14
N PHE A 51 -3.54 -6.35 -17.11
CA PHE A 51 -2.24 -5.73 -16.93
C PHE A 51 -1.33 -6.26 -18.04
N GLY A 52 -1.30 -5.55 -19.16
CA GLY A 52 -0.54 -5.96 -20.33
C GLY A 52 0.96 -5.93 -20.07
N ALA A 53 1.74 -6.04 -21.15
CA ALA A 53 3.20 -6.11 -21.05
C ALA A 53 3.78 -4.92 -20.27
N THR A 54 4.86 -5.17 -19.53
CA THR A 54 5.63 -4.08 -18.91
C THR A 54 6.69 -3.58 -19.87
N TYR A 55 6.72 -2.27 -20.11
CA TYR A 55 7.74 -1.58 -20.88
C TYR A 55 8.80 -0.98 -19.97
N VAL A 56 10.08 -1.14 -20.33
CA VAL A 56 11.19 -0.52 -19.59
C VAL A 56 11.59 0.75 -20.32
N VAL A 57 11.40 1.88 -19.64
CA VAL A 57 11.68 3.23 -20.17
C VAL A 57 13.14 3.35 -20.62
N GLN A 58 13.32 3.84 -21.84
CA GLN A 58 14.61 4.14 -22.43
C GLN A 58 14.93 5.64 -22.36
N LYS A 59 16.20 5.97 -22.56
CA LYS A 59 16.63 7.37 -22.58
C LYS A 59 15.96 8.11 -23.74
N GLY A 60 15.22 9.17 -23.42
CA GLY A 60 14.51 10.00 -24.40
C GLY A 60 13.03 9.66 -24.53
N ASP A 61 12.55 8.63 -23.84
CA ASP A 61 11.13 8.31 -23.82
C ASP A 61 10.34 9.30 -22.96
N SER A 62 9.07 9.41 -23.33
CA SER A 62 8.01 10.05 -22.55
C SER A 62 6.78 9.15 -22.58
N LEU A 63 5.85 9.31 -21.63
CA LEU A 63 4.62 8.52 -21.66
C LEU A 63 3.82 8.75 -22.95
N SER A 64 3.89 9.93 -23.55
CA SER A 64 3.21 10.20 -24.82
C SER A 64 3.84 9.47 -26.01
N THR A 65 5.17 9.38 -26.07
CA THR A 65 5.87 8.64 -27.14
C THR A 65 5.68 7.13 -26.98
N ILE A 66 5.70 6.63 -25.75
CA ILE A 66 5.40 5.22 -25.44
C ILE A 66 3.95 4.91 -25.81
N ALA A 67 2.98 5.72 -25.36
CA ALA A 67 1.57 5.51 -25.68
C ALA A 67 1.33 5.47 -27.19
N ALA A 68 1.91 6.42 -27.94
CA ALA A 68 1.79 6.47 -29.40
C ALA A 68 2.40 5.22 -30.08
N ALA A 69 3.57 4.76 -29.63
CA ALA A 69 4.22 3.57 -30.17
C ALA A 69 3.41 2.27 -29.93
N HIS A 70 2.62 2.25 -28.86
CA HIS A 70 1.79 1.10 -28.47
C HIS A 70 0.30 1.26 -28.84
N GLY A 71 -0.08 2.32 -29.57
CA GLY A 71 -1.48 2.55 -29.97
C GLY A 71 -2.42 2.86 -28.80
N LEU A 72 -1.88 3.37 -27.69
CA LEU A 72 -2.62 3.73 -26.48
C LEU A 72 -2.85 5.24 -26.44
N SER A 73 -3.90 5.68 -25.73
CA SER A 73 -4.04 7.09 -25.37
C SER A 73 -3.11 7.42 -24.19
N LEU A 74 -2.59 8.65 -24.15
CA LEU A 74 -1.80 9.12 -23.02
C LEU A 74 -2.57 8.97 -21.69
N ALA A 75 -3.85 9.34 -21.69
CA ALA A 75 -4.71 9.25 -20.50
C ALA A 75 -4.88 7.81 -20.01
N ALA A 76 -5.02 6.82 -20.91
CA ALA A 76 -5.11 5.42 -20.52
C ALA A 76 -3.79 4.93 -19.90
N LEU A 77 -2.66 5.37 -20.46
CA LEU A 77 -1.34 5.00 -19.94
C LEU A 77 -1.06 5.66 -18.58
N GLU A 78 -1.42 6.93 -18.40
CA GLU A 78 -1.31 7.63 -17.11
C GLU A 78 -2.20 6.99 -16.04
N ALA A 79 -3.44 6.66 -16.39
CA ALA A 79 -4.38 5.99 -15.50
C ALA A 79 -3.85 4.64 -15.02
N ALA A 80 -3.28 3.83 -15.92
CA ALA A 80 -2.66 2.54 -15.60
C ALA A 80 -1.36 2.66 -14.79
N ASN A 81 -0.73 3.84 -14.77
CA ASN A 81 0.57 4.07 -14.12
C ASN A 81 0.51 5.22 -13.10
N PRO A 82 -0.34 5.13 -12.06
CA PRO A 82 -0.49 6.21 -11.09
C PRO A 82 0.80 6.47 -10.30
N GLN A 83 1.64 5.44 -10.10
CA GLN A 83 2.93 5.53 -9.41
C GLN A 83 3.95 6.42 -10.12
N LEU A 84 3.79 6.70 -11.41
CA LEU A 84 4.67 7.61 -12.16
C LEU A 84 4.20 9.08 -12.10
N GLY A 85 3.07 9.36 -11.45
CA GLY A 85 2.45 10.68 -11.40
C GLY A 85 2.15 11.18 -9.98
N PRO A 86 1.04 11.92 -9.79
CA PRO A 86 0.73 12.61 -8.53
C PRO A 86 0.62 11.71 -7.30
N LEU A 87 0.29 10.42 -7.49
CA LEU A 87 0.22 9.45 -6.39
C LEU A 87 1.58 9.34 -5.68
N SER A 88 2.69 9.24 -6.42
CA SER A 88 4.04 9.24 -5.86
C SER A 88 4.58 10.64 -5.52
N GLY A 89 3.82 11.70 -5.85
CA GLY A 89 4.25 13.09 -5.72
C GLY A 89 5.07 13.60 -6.92
N ARG A 90 4.96 12.95 -8.07
CA ARG A 90 5.65 13.31 -9.32
C ARG A 90 4.68 13.85 -10.38
N ASP A 91 5.24 14.37 -11.46
CA ASP A 91 4.52 14.69 -12.69
C ASP A 91 4.78 13.56 -13.72
N TRP A 92 3.72 13.08 -14.39
CA TRP A 92 3.80 12.05 -15.44
C TRP A 92 4.74 12.41 -16.61
N LYS A 93 5.08 13.69 -16.77
CA LYS A 93 6.10 14.15 -17.72
C LYS A 93 7.52 13.75 -17.34
N LEU A 94 7.75 13.36 -16.09
CA LEU A 94 9.05 12.98 -15.57
C LEU A 94 9.09 11.46 -15.43
N ILE A 95 9.53 10.78 -16.48
CA ILE A 95 9.93 9.37 -16.42
C ILE A 95 11.43 9.23 -16.66
N TYR A 96 12.03 8.20 -16.08
CA TYR A 96 13.46 7.96 -16.10
C TYR A 96 13.79 6.61 -16.73
N SER A 97 14.94 6.53 -17.37
CA SER A 97 15.41 5.26 -17.95
C SER A 97 15.50 4.18 -16.88
N GLY A 98 15.00 2.98 -17.21
CA GLY A 98 14.92 1.84 -16.31
C GLY A 98 13.64 1.76 -15.49
N GLU A 99 12.77 2.78 -15.54
CA GLU A 99 11.44 2.70 -14.94
C GLU A 99 10.54 1.73 -15.71
N HIS A 100 9.64 1.09 -14.98
CA HIS A 100 8.70 0.12 -15.53
C HIS A 100 7.35 0.81 -15.74
N VAL A 101 6.86 0.76 -16.97
CA VAL A 101 5.57 1.30 -17.40
C VAL A 101 4.68 0.13 -17.76
N MET A 102 3.54 0.05 -17.10
CA MET A 102 2.49 -0.90 -17.42
C MET A 102 1.77 -0.48 -18.69
N LEU A 103 1.71 -1.37 -19.68
CA LEU A 103 0.95 -1.14 -20.88
C LEU A 103 -0.42 -1.81 -20.72
N PRO A 104 -1.51 -1.07 -20.49
CA PRO A 104 -2.85 -1.66 -20.50
C PRO A 104 -3.12 -2.26 -21.88
N ASP A 105 -3.73 -3.45 -21.95
CA ASP A 105 -4.39 -3.85 -23.20
C ASP A 105 -5.73 -3.09 -23.31
N GLY A 106 -6.28 -2.93 -24.51
CA GLY A 106 -7.47 -2.08 -24.72
C GLY A 106 -8.72 -2.47 -23.91
N ALA A 107 -8.71 -3.62 -23.23
CA ALA A 107 -9.76 -4.09 -22.31
C ALA A 107 -9.53 -3.64 -20.84
N ALA A 108 -8.34 -3.14 -20.49
CA ALA A 108 -7.87 -2.86 -19.14
C ALA A 108 -8.29 -1.52 -18.53
N GLN A 109 -9.17 -0.74 -19.18
CA GLN A 109 -9.47 0.62 -18.73
C GLN A 109 -10.18 0.68 -17.36
N ASP A 110 -10.69 -0.45 -16.85
CA ASP A 110 -11.38 -0.56 -15.56
C ASP A 110 -10.66 -1.45 -14.51
N SER A 111 -9.43 -1.89 -14.78
CA SER A 111 -8.73 -2.83 -13.90
C SER A 111 -8.19 -2.19 -12.61
N LEU A 112 -8.06 -0.86 -12.59
CA LEU A 112 -7.85 -0.08 -11.37
C LEU A 112 -9.20 0.40 -10.83
N VAL A 113 -9.58 -0.16 -9.69
CA VAL A 113 -10.86 0.09 -9.02
C VAL A 113 -10.86 1.46 -8.33
N LEU A 114 -9.75 1.78 -7.68
CA LEU A 114 -9.57 2.99 -6.87
C LEU A 114 -8.09 3.36 -6.85
N VAL A 115 -7.80 4.64 -7.08
CA VAL A 115 -6.49 5.23 -6.82
C VAL A 115 -6.72 6.46 -5.94
N SER A 116 -6.13 6.47 -4.75
CA SER A 116 -6.35 7.55 -3.80
C SER A 116 -5.12 7.83 -2.95
N LYS A 117 -4.95 9.09 -2.56
CA LYS A 117 -3.87 9.56 -1.70
C LYS A 117 -4.43 10.31 -0.51
N ALA A 118 -4.08 9.87 0.69
CA ALA A 118 -4.45 10.57 1.91
C ALA A 118 -3.73 11.92 2.00
N PRO A 119 -4.38 12.92 2.62
CA PRO A 119 -3.77 14.23 2.79
C PRO A 119 -2.49 14.16 3.60
N ALA A 120 -1.61 15.14 3.39
CA ALA A 120 -0.45 15.32 4.23
C ALA A 120 -0.88 15.60 5.68
N GLY A 121 -0.13 15.03 6.63
CA GLY A 121 -0.42 15.20 8.05
C GLY A 121 -0.01 16.58 8.57
N PRO A 122 -0.36 16.89 9.82
CA PRO A 122 0.17 18.07 10.49
C PRO A 122 1.71 18.00 10.57
N PRO A 123 2.40 19.14 10.63
CA PRO A 123 3.86 19.16 10.76
C PRO A 123 4.31 18.40 12.03
N PRO A 124 5.47 17.73 12.01
CA PRO A 124 5.96 16.98 13.17
C PRO A 124 6.02 17.84 14.44
N PRO A 125 5.67 17.30 15.62
CA PRO A 125 5.68 18.05 16.85
C PRO A 125 7.11 18.42 17.24
N ALA A 126 7.31 19.68 17.64
CA ALA A 126 8.56 20.11 18.23
C ALA A 126 8.71 19.46 19.62
N LEU A 127 9.66 18.55 19.78
CA LEU A 127 9.92 17.91 21.08
C LEU A 127 10.81 18.78 21.97
N VAL A 128 10.55 18.72 23.28
CA VAL A 128 11.44 19.24 24.32
C VAL A 128 12.69 18.37 24.36
N ARG A 129 13.87 19.00 24.38
CA ARG A 129 15.15 18.30 24.53
C ARG A 129 15.27 17.75 25.94
N LEU A 130 15.74 16.52 26.06
CA LEU A 130 16.03 15.93 27.37
C LEU A 130 17.17 16.71 28.04
N PRO A 131 17.11 16.91 29.37
CA PRO A 131 18.23 17.50 30.10
C PRO A 131 19.46 16.60 29.98
N THR A 132 20.65 17.18 30.15
CA THR A 132 21.91 16.43 30.17
C THR A 132 22.43 16.30 31.60
N LEU A 133 23.07 15.17 31.89
CA LEU A 133 23.70 14.93 33.18
C LEU A 133 25.20 15.25 33.08
N PRO A 134 25.78 16.01 34.03
CA PRO A 134 27.22 16.28 34.04
C PRO A 134 28.02 15.00 34.35
N ALA A 135 29.32 14.99 34.03
CA ALA A 135 30.18 13.81 34.13
C ALA A 135 30.29 13.23 35.56
N ASN A 136 30.31 14.10 36.59
CA ASN A 136 30.38 13.71 38.00
C ASN A 136 29.23 14.34 38.78
N PRO A 137 28.01 13.77 38.69
CA PRO A 137 26.82 14.36 39.29
C PRO A 137 26.71 14.03 40.79
N THR A 138 26.34 15.03 41.58
CA THR A 138 25.85 14.83 42.96
C THR A 138 24.52 14.09 42.97
N ASP A 139 24.14 13.51 44.12
CA ASP A 139 22.85 12.82 44.25
C ASP A 139 21.66 13.75 44.02
N PHE A 140 21.77 15.01 44.46
CA PHE A 140 20.76 16.04 44.17
C PHE A 140 20.62 16.30 42.67
N GLN A 141 21.74 16.46 41.95
CA GLN A 141 21.73 16.66 40.50
C GLN A 141 21.16 15.44 39.76
N ARG A 142 21.44 14.23 40.24
CA ARG A 142 20.85 13.00 39.70
C ARG A 142 19.34 12.95 39.90
N ALA A 143 18.84 13.33 41.08
CA ALA A 143 17.42 13.40 41.37
C ALA A 143 16.71 14.48 40.53
N GLN A 144 17.33 15.66 40.39
CA GLN A 144 16.82 16.73 39.54
C GLN A 144 16.77 16.32 38.07
N TYR A 145 17.83 15.68 37.56
CA TYR A 145 17.87 15.14 36.21
C TYR A 145 16.74 14.14 35.96
N LYS A 146 16.52 13.17 36.86
CA LYS A 146 15.44 12.17 36.73
C LYS A 146 14.06 12.84 36.58
N ARG A 147 13.76 13.81 37.45
CA ARG A 147 12.51 14.58 37.36
C ARG A 147 12.40 15.36 36.06
N GLY A 148 13.50 15.96 35.60
CA GLY A 148 13.54 16.68 34.32
C GLY A 148 13.30 15.78 33.11
N VAL A 149 13.92 14.59 33.09
CA VAL A 149 13.69 13.59 32.04
C VAL A 149 12.24 13.13 32.04
N GLU A 150 11.67 12.82 33.20
CA GLU A 150 10.28 12.39 33.33
C GLU A 150 9.31 13.48 32.85
N SER A 151 9.50 14.74 33.28
CA SER A 151 8.70 15.88 32.83
C SER A 151 8.80 16.10 31.32
N ALA A 152 10.01 16.03 30.75
CA ALA A 152 10.22 16.16 29.32
C ALA A 152 9.59 15.00 28.53
N ASN A 153 9.69 13.77 29.02
CA ASN A 153 9.05 12.60 28.42
C ASN A 153 7.53 12.72 28.43
N THR A 154 6.91 13.11 29.56
CA THR A 154 5.46 13.35 29.66
C THR A 154 5.00 14.44 28.69
N THR A 155 5.76 15.54 28.60
CA THR A 155 5.46 16.63 27.66
C THR A 155 5.57 16.16 26.21
N ASN A 156 6.63 15.42 25.87
CA ASN A 156 6.84 14.89 24.53
C ASN A 156 5.75 13.87 24.16
N ALA A 157 5.37 12.99 25.08
CA ALA A 157 4.29 12.03 24.89
C ALA A 157 2.94 12.74 24.63
N ALA A 158 2.62 13.79 25.40
CA ALA A 158 1.42 14.59 25.17
C ALA A 158 1.43 15.27 23.79
N ARG A 159 2.58 15.83 23.37
CA ARG A 159 2.73 16.45 22.04
C ARG A 159 2.58 15.45 20.91
N ILE A 160 3.15 14.25 21.05
CA ILE A 160 3.00 13.16 20.08
C ILE A 160 1.54 12.72 19.99
N ALA A 161 0.86 12.53 21.13
CA ALA A 161 -0.55 12.17 21.17
C ALA A 161 -1.45 13.23 20.52
N SER A 162 -1.21 14.52 20.78
CA SER A 162 -1.92 15.62 20.11
C SER A 162 -1.68 15.63 18.60
N TRP A 163 -0.44 15.39 18.16
CA TRP A 163 -0.11 15.27 16.74
C TRP A 163 -0.83 14.08 16.08
N GLN A 164 -0.87 12.91 16.74
CA GLN A 164 -1.59 11.72 16.26
C GLN A 164 -3.09 11.98 16.13
N ALA A 165 -3.71 12.65 17.12
CA ALA A 165 -5.13 13.02 17.05
C ALA A 165 -5.42 13.99 15.89
N ALA A 166 -4.55 14.98 15.68
CA ALA A 166 -4.67 15.91 14.56
C ALA A 166 -4.48 15.22 13.20
N ALA A 167 -3.55 14.26 13.12
CA ALA A 167 -3.34 13.42 11.93
C ALA A 167 -4.58 12.59 11.61
N ALA A 168 -5.16 11.89 12.59
CA ALA A 168 -6.39 11.11 12.42
C ALA A 168 -7.57 11.97 11.93
N LYS A 169 -7.74 13.16 12.52
CA LYS A 169 -8.76 14.12 12.08
C LYS A 169 -8.54 14.60 10.65
N ALA A 170 -7.30 14.79 10.23
CA ALA A 170 -6.98 15.22 8.87
C ALA A 170 -7.30 14.13 7.83
N THR A 171 -7.15 12.85 8.18
CA THR A 171 -7.44 11.72 7.28
C THR A 171 -8.91 11.31 7.25
N GLU A 172 -9.72 11.70 8.23
CA GLU A 172 -11.13 11.30 8.35
C GLU A 172 -11.98 11.58 7.08
N PRO A 173 -11.94 12.78 6.46
CA PRO A 173 -12.69 13.02 5.22
C PRO A 173 -12.26 12.11 4.07
N TRP A 174 -10.95 11.82 3.98
CA TRP A 174 -10.40 10.92 2.97
C TRP A 174 -10.86 9.47 3.19
N GLN A 175 -10.92 9.01 4.44
CA GLN A 175 -11.46 7.68 4.77
C GLN A 175 -12.91 7.54 4.33
N HIS A 176 -13.74 8.57 4.59
CA HIS A 176 -15.13 8.58 4.16
C HIS A 176 -15.28 8.54 2.63
N GLU A 177 -14.47 9.30 1.91
CA GLU A 177 -14.46 9.30 0.45
C GLU A 177 -14.06 7.94 -0.12
N VAL A 178 -12.97 7.35 0.38
CA VAL A 178 -12.53 6.01 -0.02
C VAL A 178 -13.63 4.98 0.26
N ALA A 179 -14.23 5.00 1.45
CA ALA A 179 -15.33 4.13 1.80
C ALA A 179 -16.54 4.27 0.85
N ALA A 180 -16.91 5.50 0.49
CA ALA A 180 -18.00 5.76 -0.44
C ALA A 180 -17.69 5.21 -1.84
N GLN A 181 -16.47 5.41 -2.35
CA GLN A 181 -16.05 4.88 -3.65
C GLN A 181 -16.01 3.34 -3.68
N LEU A 182 -15.49 2.70 -2.63
CA LEU A 182 -15.49 1.23 -2.52
C LEU A 182 -16.93 0.68 -2.46
N ASN A 183 -17.82 1.30 -1.69
CA ASN A 183 -19.23 0.90 -1.63
C ASN A 183 -19.95 1.07 -2.98
N ALA A 184 -19.67 2.15 -3.70
CA ALA A 184 -20.23 2.37 -5.03
C ALA A 184 -19.80 1.26 -6.01
N LYS A 185 -18.55 0.79 -5.91
CA LYS A 185 -18.03 -0.32 -6.71
C LYS A 185 -18.64 -1.66 -6.32
N ALA A 186 -18.91 -1.91 -5.05
CA ALA A 186 -19.59 -3.13 -4.59
C ALA A 186 -21.02 -3.27 -5.18
N GLY A 187 -21.70 -2.15 -5.43
CA GLY A 187 -23.04 -2.14 -6.04
C GLY A 187 -23.04 -2.16 -7.58
N ALA A 188 -21.88 -2.02 -8.22
CA ALA A 188 -21.78 -1.99 -9.68
C ALA A 188 -21.83 -3.41 -10.27
N ARG A 189 -22.47 -3.54 -11.43
CA ARG A 189 -22.47 -4.81 -12.18
C ARG A 189 -21.10 -5.01 -12.81
N VAL A 190 -20.26 -5.84 -12.19
CA VAL A 190 -18.97 -6.23 -12.77
C VAL A 190 -19.24 -7.11 -13.99
N PRO A 191 -18.66 -6.81 -15.17
CA PRO A 191 -18.75 -7.71 -16.31
C PRO A 191 -18.23 -9.11 -15.93
N ALA A 192 -18.68 -10.15 -16.63
CA ALA A 192 -18.29 -11.53 -16.32
C ALA A 192 -16.77 -11.70 -16.48
N ALA A 193 -16.04 -11.53 -15.39
CA ALA A 193 -14.61 -11.75 -15.35
C ALA A 193 -14.33 -13.26 -15.47
N PRO A 194 -13.30 -13.66 -16.22
CA PRO A 194 -12.88 -15.05 -16.27
C PRO A 194 -12.47 -15.52 -14.87
N ALA A 195 -12.76 -16.79 -14.56
CA ALA A 195 -12.33 -17.37 -13.29
C ALA A 195 -10.80 -17.22 -13.11
N PRO A 196 -10.33 -16.80 -11.93
CA PRO A 196 -8.92 -16.54 -11.72
C PRO A 196 -8.12 -17.83 -11.92
N ASN A 197 -6.97 -17.69 -12.56
CA ASN A 197 -6.01 -18.77 -12.78
C ASN A 197 -4.60 -18.28 -12.41
N ARG A 198 -3.61 -19.20 -12.37
CA ARG A 198 -2.23 -18.86 -11.97
C ARG A 198 -1.61 -17.74 -12.80
N GLY A 199 -1.92 -17.68 -14.10
CA GLY A 199 -1.41 -16.63 -14.99
C GLY A 199 -1.95 -15.26 -14.61
N ILE A 200 -3.26 -15.17 -14.37
CA ILE A 200 -3.93 -13.92 -13.93
C ILE A 200 -3.38 -13.46 -12.58
N VAL A 201 -3.23 -14.37 -11.61
CA VAL A 201 -2.67 -14.04 -10.29
C VAL A 201 -1.23 -13.55 -10.41
N SER A 202 -0.40 -14.22 -11.22
CA SER A 202 1.00 -13.83 -11.41
C SER A 202 1.10 -12.45 -12.07
N ALA A 203 0.32 -12.19 -13.12
CA ALA A 203 0.29 -10.90 -13.81
C ALA A 203 -0.20 -9.77 -12.89
N SER A 204 -1.25 -10.03 -12.09
CA SER A 204 -1.78 -9.04 -11.14
C SER A 204 -0.79 -8.74 -10.01
N VAL A 205 -0.07 -9.74 -9.53
CA VAL A 205 1.00 -9.54 -8.54
C VAL A 205 2.14 -8.72 -9.15
N GLU A 206 2.62 -9.06 -10.35
CA GLU A 206 3.65 -8.27 -11.04
C GLU A 206 3.20 -6.82 -11.28
N ALA A 207 1.92 -6.62 -11.58
CA ALA A 207 1.33 -5.31 -11.73
C ALA A 207 1.30 -4.52 -10.41
N GLY A 208 0.87 -5.17 -9.33
CA GLY A 208 0.86 -4.58 -8.00
C GLY A 208 2.27 -4.21 -7.52
N LEU A 209 3.27 -5.06 -7.81
CA LEU A 209 4.67 -4.80 -7.48
C LEU A 209 5.26 -3.65 -8.30
N THR A 210 4.97 -3.60 -9.60
CA THR A 210 5.37 -2.49 -10.47
C THR A 210 4.80 -1.16 -9.96
N THR A 211 3.54 -1.17 -9.50
CA THR A 211 2.91 -0.01 -8.86
C THR A 211 3.64 0.37 -7.57
N LEU A 212 3.89 -0.58 -6.67
CA LEU A 212 4.58 -0.33 -5.40
C LEU A 212 6.01 0.18 -5.56
N GLN A 213 6.73 -0.25 -6.60
CA GLN A 213 8.11 0.19 -6.86
C GLN A 213 8.21 1.72 -7.04
N GLY A 214 7.20 2.34 -7.67
CA GLY A 214 7.14 3.79 -7.86
C GLY A 214 6.65 4.56 -6.63
N LEU A 215 6.16 3.88 -5.59
CA LEU A 215 5.62 4.51 -4.39
C LEU A 215 6.63 4.50 -3.24
N ASN A 216 6.56 5.52 -2.39
CA ASN A 216 7.48 5.72 -1.27
C ASN A 216 6.84 5.31 0.07
N GLY A 217 7.68 5.13 1.08
CA GLY A 217 7.25 4.75 2.41
C GLY A 217 7.15 3.25 2.58
N ARG A 218 6.23 2.80 3.44
CA ARG A 218 6.07 1.39 3.78
C ARG A 218 5.20 0.70 2.75
N ARG A 219 5.75 -0.25 2.01
CA ARG A 219 5.06 -0.89 0.88
C ARG A 219 4.39 -2.18 1.33
N VAL A 220 3.10 -2.30 1.06
CA VAL A 220 2.30 -3.50 1.36
C VAL A 220 1.58 -3.94 0.11
N LEU A 221 1.79 -5.18 -0.30
CA LEU A 221 0.97 -5.84 -1.32
C LEU A 221 -0.04 -6.74 -0.60
N LEU A 222 -1.32 -6.40 -0.71
CA LEU A 222 -2.43 -7.16 -0.15
C LEU A 222 -3.16 -7.92 -1.26
N LEU A 223 -3.19 -9.24 -1.14
CA LEU A 223 -3.97 -10.12 -2.00
C LEU A 223 -5.20 -10.61 -1.24
N LEU A 224 -6.38 -10.07 -1.57
CA LEU A 224 -7.67 -10.48 -0.99
C LEU A 224 -8.36 -11.57 -1.81
N GLY A 225 -8.17 -11.52 -3.13
CA GLY A 225 -8.68 -12.49 -4.09
C GLY A 225 -7.60 -13.44 -4.62
N GLY A 226 -7.97 -14.62 -5.09
CA GLY A 226 -7.06 -15.53 -5.83
C GLY A 226 -5.90 -16.14 -5.04
N GLY A 227 -5.83 -15.92 -3.72
CA GLY A 227 -4.79 -16.46 -2.85
C GLY A 227 -4.70 -18.00 -2.87
N ASP A 228 -5.83 -18.71 -2.94
CA ASP A 228 -5.85 -20.18 -2.91
C ASP A 228 -5.22 -20.84 -4.16
N ILE A 229 -5.06 -20.10 -5.25
CA ILE A 229 -4.44 -20.60 -6.48
C ILE A 229 -2.92 -20.80 -6.31
N GLY A 230 -2.32 -19.97 -5.44
CA GLY A 230 -0.88 -19.92 -5.16
C GLY A 230 -0.02 -19.44 -6.35
N PRO A 231 1.14 -18.82 -6.10
CA PRO A 231 2.05 -18.43 -7.16
C PRO A 231 2.91 -19.64 -7.56
N THR A 232 3.35 -19.69 -8.82
CA THR A 232 4.41 -20.64 -9.22
C THR A 232 5.79 -20.08 -8.88
N ALA A 233 5.97 -18.79 -9.10
CA ALA A 233 7.10 -17.97 -8.65
C ALA A 233 6.64 -16.51 -8.62
N ILE A 234 7.44 -15.65 -7.99
CA ILE A 234 7.29 -14.19 -8.09
C ILE A 234 8.55 -13.71 -8.82
N ALA A 235 8.39 -13.20 -10.04
CA ALA A 235 9.52 -12.89 -10.91
C ALA A 235 10.27 -11.62 -10.48
N GLN A 236 9.55 -10.65 -9.95
CA GLN A 236 10.12 -9.39 -9.45
C GLN A 236 10.58 -9.53 -7.99
N SER A 237 11.57 -8.72 -7.59
CA SER A 237 12.01 -8.66 -6.20
C SER A 237 10.92 -8.04 -5.32
N LEU A 238 10.71 -8.64 -4.15
CA LEU A 238 9.86 -8.11 -3.08
C LEU A 238 10.66 -7.32 -2.03
N ALA A 239 11.87 -6.86 -2.36
CA ALA A 239 12.69 -6.11 -1.42
C ALA A 239 11.94 -4.88 -0.90
N ASN A 240 11.85 -4.78 0.44
CA ASN A 240 11.10 -3.74 1.15
C ASN A 240 9.58 -3.76 0.91
N VAL A 241 9.03 -4.86 0.42
CA VAL A 241 7.59 -5.09 0.30
C VAL A 241 7.15 -6.10 1.33
N ASN A 242 6.13 -5.75 2.09
CA ASN A 242 5.43 -6.69 2.95
C ASN A 242 4.27 -7.33 2.18
N LEU A 243 4.23 -8.66 2.15
CA LEU A 243 3.24 -9.40 1.39
C LEU A 243 2.16 -9.96 2.32
N VAL A 244 0.92 -9.57 2.12
CA VAL A 244 -0.23 -10.04 2.91
C VAL A 244 -1.20 -10.78 1.99
N ILE A 245 -1.50 -12.03 2.33
CA ILE A 245 -2.45 -12.87 1.61
C ILE A 245 -3.59 -13.17 2.56
N ALA A 246 -4.80 -12.81 2.16
CA ALA A 246 -6.00 -12.91 2.96
C ALA A 246 -6.98 -13.94 2.37
N ASN A 247 -8.00 -14.28 3.16
CA ASN A 247 -9.08 -15.19 2.78
C ASN A 247 -8.64 -16.59 2.33
N LEU A 248 -7.49 -17.07 2.80
CA LEU A 248 -7.01 -18.41 2.43
C LEU A 248 -7.90 -19.50 3.03
N THR A 249 -8.16 -20.53 2.23
CA THR A 249 -8.89 -21.72 2.63
C THR A 249 -8.02 -22.97 2.63
N ASP A 250 -6.92 -22.98 1.87
CA ASP A 250 -5.96 -24.09 1.82
C ASP A 250 -4.62 -23.75 2.48
N SER A 251 -4.24 -24.55 3.47
CA SER A 251 -2.91 -24.52 4.10
C SER A 251 -1.75 -24.69 3.11
N LYS A 252 -1.94 -25.42 2.00
CA LYS A 252 -0.93 -25.55 0.94
C LYS A 252 -0.70 -24.25 0.21
N ALA A 253 -1.75 -23.46 -0.02
CA ALA A 253 -1.63 -22.14 -0.62
C ALA A 253 -0.86 -21.19 0.30
N SER A 254 -1.14 -21.21 1.61
CA SER A 254 -0.36 -20.46 2.61
C SER A 254 1.14 -20.79 2.57
N ALA A 255 1.48 -22.08 2.52
CA ALA A 255 2.87 -22.52 2.41
C ALA A 255 3.51 -22.08 1.08
N ALA A 256 2.78 -22.16 -0.03
CA ALA A 256 3.27 -21.75 -1.35
C ALA A 256 3.57 -20.25 -1.41
N TRP A 257 2.68 -19.40 -0.89
CA TRP A 257 2.90 -17.95 -0.80
C TRP A 257 4.07 -17.61 0.11
N THR A 258 4.17 -18.26 1.27
CA THR A 258 5.28 -18.05 2.21
C THR A 258 6.62 -18.38 1.56
N ALA A 259 6.72 -19.53 0.89
CA ALA A 259 7.92 -19.96 0.19
C ALA A 259 8.28 -19.03 -0.98
N ALA A 260 7.30 -18.67 -1.82
CA ALA A 260 7.52 -17.80 -2.96
C ALA A 260 7.91 -16.37 -2.55
N GLY A 261 7.23 -15.80 -1.55
CA GLY A 261 7.52 -14.47 -1.02
C GLY A 261 8.90 -14.39 -0.37
N THR A 262 9.26 -15.40 0.43
CA THR A 262 10.60 -15.49 1.05
C THR A 262 11.69 -15.59 -0.02
N LYS A 263 11.48 -16.43 -1.05
CA LYS A 263 12.43 -16.59 -2.16
C LYS A 263 12.60 -15.29 -2.97
N ALA A 264 11.55 -14.50 -3.12
CA ALA A 264 11.59 -13.21 -3.81
C ALA A 264 12.11 -12.06 -2.93
N GLY A 265 12.40 -12.31 -1.65
CA GLY A 265 13.02 -11.34 -0.73
C GLY A 265 12.02 -10.38 -0.06
N ALA A 266 10.79 -10.83 0.19
CA ALA A 266 9.79 -10.03 0.91
C ALA A 266 10.30 -9.62 2.30
N ALA A 267 9.97 -8.40 2.72
CA ALA A 267 10.29 -7.93 4.07
C ALA A 267 9.54 -8.76 5.14
N SER A 268 8.30 -9.13 4.84
CA SER A 268 7.49 -10.08 5.59
C SER A 268 6.51 -10.78 4.66
N VAL A 269 6.01 -11.95 5.09
CA VAL A 269 4.88 -12.63 4.43
C VAL A 269 3.87 -13.03 5.50
N SER A 270 2.64 -12.55 5.37
CA SER A 270 1.54 -12.82 6.28
C SER A 270 0.42 -13.52 5.51
N ALA A 271 0.13 -14.78 5.87
CA ALA A 271 -0.91 -15.58 5.24
C ALA A 271 -2.05 -15.81 6.24
N LEU A 272 -3.23 -15.28 5.95
CA LEU A 272 -4.40 -15.27 6.82
C LEU A 272 -5.51 -16.12 6.22
N ASP A 273 -6.06 -17.03 7.01
CA ASP A 273 -7.30 -17.70 6.66
C ASP A 273 -8.50 -16.73 6.74
N ALA A 274 -9.69 -17.18 6.32
CA ALA A 274 -10.89 -16.34 6.31
C ALA A 274 -11.26 -15.78 7.70
N ALA A 275 -11.08 -16.55 8.78
CA ALA A 275 -11.43 -16.12 10.14
C ALA A 275 -10.40 -15.10 10.67
N LEU A 276 -9.11 -15.36 10.47
CA LEU A 276 -8.03 -14.45 10.81
C LEU A 276 -8.08 -13.16 9.99
N THR A 277 -8.50 -13.24 8.72
CA THR A 277 -8.68 -12.05 7.89
C THR A 277 -9.68 -11.09 8.51
N GLN A 278 -10.85 -11.58 8.95
CA GLN A 278 -11.86 -10.73 9.58
C GLN A 278 -11.39 -10.08 10.89
N LEU A 279 -10.55 -10.77 11.66
CA LEU A 279 -10.17 -10.34 13.01
C LEU A 279 -8.85 -9.55 13.05
N GLN A 280 -7.93 -9.85 12.14
CA GLN A 280 -6.52 -9.49 12.25
C GLN A 280 -5.98 -8.71 11.05
N LEU A 281 -6.69 -8.65 9.92
CA LEU A 281 -6.18 -8.00 8.71
C LEU A 281 -5.75 -6.53 8.97
N PRO A 282 -6.55 -5.68 9.64
CA PRO A 282 -6.10 -4.33 9.97
C PRO A 282 -4.81 -4.31 10.79
N GLN A 283 -4.70 -5.15 11.81
CA GLN A 283 -3.54 -5.17 12.69
C GLN A 283 -2.30 -5.68 11.96
N VAL A 284 -2.44 -6.65 11.06
CA VAL A 284 -1.34 -7.17 10.22
C VAL A 284 -0.81 -6.09 9.29
N ILE A 285 -1.71 -5.41 8.55
CA ILE A 285 -1.32 -4.30 7.65
C ILE A 285 -0.63 -3.19 8.43
N ASN A 286 -1.00 -2.95 9.70
CA ASN A 286 -0.38 -1.91 10.50
C ASN A 286 0.92 -2.32 11.21
N ARG A 287 1.12 -3.61 11.53
CA ARG A 287 2.24 -4.11 12.35
C ARG A 287 3.58 -4.19 11.63
N GLU A 288 3.62 -4.11 10.31
CA GLU A 288 4.84 -4.31 9.54
C GLU A 288 5.72 -3.04 9.49
N THR A 289 5.89 -2.38 10.64
CA THR A 289 6.70 -1.16 10.88
C THR A 289 8.14 -1.46 11.23
#